data_AF-A3SL77-F1
#
_entry.id   AF-A3SL77-F1
#
_cell.length_a   1.000
_cell.length_b   1.000
_cell.length_c   1.000
_cell.angle_alpha   90.00
_cell.angle_beta   90.00
_cell.angle_gamma   90.00
#
_symmetry.space_group_name_H-M   'P 1'
#
loop_
_entity.id
_entity.type
_entity.pdbx_description
1 polymer ?
#
loop_
_entity_poly.entity_id
_entity_poly.type
_entity_poly.pdbx_seq_one_letter_code
_entity_poly.pdbx_strand_id
1 'polypeptide(L)'
;MKAQCHPRQAERLAALRSYGILDTAREEDFDEVVALAAQICDVPISVINFIDADRQWFKAEVGLGVRETPIDTSICSHVILEEDFVLIPNTLEDPRMQDNPLCLDEPGLRFYAGALLKSKDGLPLGTLCVLDNSPRTLTEAQITALRVLANQVMAQLNLRKSLREADMLRREVDHRVKNSLQSIGALARISSRAAPNDHARQAIDEMRGRIESVARVHEQLYRSGSGSEIDLAEYVENLAHSFREFAPDTIAIETEIGPVSIGSQQAASLGLLINEFFSNSVKHGFPEGTSGAVRIEAGPAPSGRVWVRISDKGIGMDDDKGPGGLGMQIVELACAQLDTVLTFDKVPHGVALSFDFAAGISDADTTQPD
;
A
#
# COMPACT_ATOMS: atom_id res chain seq x y z
N MET A 1 -17.33 -21.51 36.41
CA MET A 1 -18.54 -21.35 35.57
C MET A 1 -18.14 -20.74 34.23
N LYS A 2 -18.86 -21.02 33.14
CA LYS A 2 -18.64 -20.35 31.84
C LYS A 2 -19.17 -18.91 31.91
N ALA A 3 -18.40 -17.93 31.45
CA ALA A 3 -18.85 -16.55 31.36
C ALA A 3 -20.11 -16.42 30.48
N GLN A 4 -20.96 -15.45 30.78
CA GLN A 4 -22.11 -15.14 29.92
C GLN A 4 -21.62 -14.61 28.56
N CYS A 5 -22.40 -14.82 27.51
CA CYS A 5 -22.10 -14.20 26.22
C CYS A 5 -22.41 -12.70 26.28
N HIS A 6 -21.56 -11.89 25.66
CA HIS A 6 -21.83 -10.46 25.49
C HIS A 6 -23.14 -10.26 24.69
N PRO A 7 -24.00 -9.28 25.00
CA PRO A 7 -25.28 -9.08 24.30
C PRO A 7 -25.14 -8.89 22.78
N ARG A 8 -24.02 -8.30 22.35
CA ARG A 8 -23.63 -8.11 20.94
C ARG A 8 -22.54 -9.10 20.48
N GLN A 9 -22.58 -10.36 20.93
CA GLN A 9 -21.50 -11.33 20.69
C GLN A 9 -21.17 -11.53 19.21
N ALA A 10 -22.18 -11.60 18.34
CA ALA A 10 -21.96 -11.78 16.91
C ALA A 10 -21.18 -10.61 16.29
N GLU A 11 -21.56 -9.38 16.62
CA GLU A 11 -20.88 -8.16 16.17
C GLU A 11 -19.45 -8.08 16.74
N ARG A 12 -19.28 -8.42 18.02
CA ARG A 12 -17.98 -8.46 18.71
C ARG A 12 -17.00 -9.43 18.02
N LEU A 13 -17.45 -10.63 17.70
CA LEU A 13 -16.65 -11.64 16.99
C LEU A 13 -16.33 -11.21 15.56
N ALA A 14 -17.31 -10.62 14.84
CA ALA A 14 -17.06 -10.06 13.52
C ALA A 14 -16.03 -8.92 13.56
N ALA A 15 -16.13 -8.04 14.56
CA ALA A 15 -15.17 -6.97 14.78
C ALA A 15 -13.77 -7.53 15.07
N LEU A 16 -13.63 -8.49 15.99
CA LEU A 16 -12.34 -9.14 16.28
C LEU A 16 -11.72 -9.76 15.03
N ARG A 17 -12.50 -10.51 14.24
CA ARG A 17 -12.04 -11.13 12.99
C ARG A 17 -11.59 -10.09 11.96
N SER A 18 -12.24 -8.92 11.90
CA SER A 18 -11.85 -7.85 10.96
C SER A 18 -10.42 -7.33 11.19
N TYR A 19 -9.89 -7.43 12.42
CA TYR A 19 -8.51 -7.06 12.71
C TYR A 19 -7.49 -8.08 12.17
N GLY A 20 -7.92 -9.29 11.79
CA GLY A 20 -7.03 -10.33 11.25
C GLY A 20 -5.86 -10.67 12.19
N ILE A 21 -6.05 -10.51 13.50
CA ILE A 21 -4.99 -10.61 14.51
C ILE A 21 -4.85 -12.03 15.06
N LEU A 22 -5.94 -12.82 15.06
CA LEU A 22 -5.95 -14.18 15.56
C LEU A 22 -5.06 -15.10 14.70
N ASP A 23 -4.44 -16.09 15.34
CA ASP A 23 -3.55 -17.09 14.70
C ASP A 23 -2.35 -16.51 13.95
N THR A 24 -1.98 -15.27 14.24
CA THR A 24 -0.77 -14.64 13.70
C THR A 24 0.45 -14.95 14.56
N ALA A 25 1.64 -14.85 13.96
CA ALA A 25 2.91 -15.02 14.68
C ALA A 25 3.07 -14.01 15.83
N ARG A 26 4.03 -14.28 16.73
CA ARG A 26 4.47 -13.26 17.70
C ARG A 26 5.08 -12.08 16.95
N GLU A 27 4.94 -10.90 17.54
CA GLU A 27 5.52 -9.68 16.98
C GLU A 27 6.14 -8.89 18.12
N GLU A 28 7.35 -8.39 17.88
CA GLU A 28 8.17 -7.67 18.86
C GLU A 28 7.41 -6.49 19.48
N ASP A 29 6.72 -5.69 18.66
CA ASP A 29 5.89 -4.56 19.11
C ASP A 29 4.92 -4.93 20.26
N PHE A 30 4.29 -6.10 20.21
CA PHE A 30 3.35 -6.53 21.26
C PHE A 30 4.06 -7.21 22.43
N ASP A 31 5.16 -7.92 22.16
CA ASP A 31 5.99 -8.54 23.19
C ASP A 31 6.63 -7.48 24.11
N GLU A 32 7.05 -6.34 23.56
CA GLU A 32 7.54 -5.19 24.33
C GLU A 32 6.46 -4.60 25.25
N VAL A 33 5.21 -4.50 24.78
CA VAL A 33 4.11 -3.96 25.61
C VAL A 33 3.85 -4.82 26.84
N VAL A 34 3.79 -6.15 26.69
CA VAL A 34 3.57 -7.04 27.85
C VAL A 34 4.78 -7.07 28.78
N ALA A 35 6.00 -7.01 28.26
CA ALA A 35 7.20 -6.90 29.09
C ALA A 35 7.20 -5.61 29.93
N LEU A 36 6.85 -4.47 29.30
CA LEU A 36 6.76 -3.19 29.98
C LEU A 36 5.62 -3.17 31.02
N ALA A 37 4.46 -3.75 30.70
CA ALA A 37 3.34 -3.84 31.63
C ALA A 37 3.69 -4.68 32.88
N ALA A 38 4.37 -5.82 32.69
CA ALA A 38 4.86 -6.65 33.78
C ALA A 38 5.85 -5.87 34.67
N GLN A 39 6.79 -5.15 34.06
CA GLN A 39 7.80 -4.36 34.78
C GLN A 39 7.18 -3.19 35.56
N ILE A 40 6.25 -2.43 34.95
CA ILE A 40 5.59 -1.30 35.62
C ILE A 40 4.77 -1.77 36.82
N CYS A 41 4.11 -2.93 36.70
CA CYS A 41 3.27 -3.48 37.75
C CYS A 41 4.03 -4.36 38.75
N ASP A 42 5.32 -4.63 38.50
CA ASP A 42 6.17 -5.54 39.28
C ASP A 42 5.53 -6.92 39.49
N VAL A 43 5.02 -7.52 38.40
CA VAL A 43 4.36 -8.83 38.41
C VAL A 43 5.07 -9.83 37.48
N PRO A 44 4.95 -11.14 37.74
CA PRO A 44 5.58 -12.15 36.91
C PRO A 44 4.86 -12.41 35.57
N ILE A 45 3.58 -12.03 35.45
CA ILE A 45 2.75 -12.38 34.30
C ILE A 45 2.09 -11.15 33.69
N SER A 46 2.21 -10.98 32.36
CA SER A 46 1.44 -9.99 31.59
C SER A 46 1.08 -10.52 30.21
N VAL A 47 -0.09 -10.14 29.71
CA VAL A 47 -0.68 -10.75 28.52
C VAL A 47 -1.52 -9.75 27.73
N ILE A 48 -1.33 -9.73 26.41
CA ILE A 48 -2.29 -9.19 25.45
C ILE A 48 -3.08 -10.36 24.90
N ASN A 49 -4.37 -10.42 25.20
CA ASN A 49 -5.23 -11.53 24.81
C ASN A 49 -6.51 -11.06 24.14
N PHE A 50 -7.03 -11.89 23.25
CA PHE A 50 -8.30 -11.70 22.54
C PHE A 50 -9.24 -12.85 22.83
N ILE A 51 -10.53 -12.52 22.99
CA ILE A 51 -11.57 -13.49 23.32
C ILE A 51 -12.29 -13.91 22.04
N ASP A 52 -12.01 -15.11 21.55
CA ASP A 52 -12.69 -15.70 20.39
C ASP A 52 -13.97 -16.45 20.82
N ALA A 53 -14.56 -17.23 19.92
CA ALA A 53 -15.80 -17.95 20.19
C ALA A 53 -15.65 -19.07 21.24
N ASP A 54 -14.54 -19.78 21.23
CA ASP A 54 -14.29 -21.01 21.99
C ASP A 54 -12.95 -21.00 22.77
N ARG A 55 -12.12 -19.98 22.59
CA ARG A 55 -10.81 -19.84 23.22
C ARG A 55 -10.49 -18.40 23.61
N GLN A 56 -9.55 -18.27 24.54
CA GLN A 56 -8.79 -17.07 24.77
C GLN A 56 -7.44 -17.22 24.07
N TRP A 57 -7.14 -16.34 23.12
CA TRP A 57 -5.92 -16.40 22.32
C TRP A 57 -4.94 -15.30 22.71
N PHE A 58 -3.67 -15.65 22.88
CA PHE A 58 -2.63 -14.75 23.35
C PHE A 58 -1.81 -14.19 22.20
N LYS A 59 -1.89 -12.88 21.98
CA LYS A 59 -1.06 -12.20 20.98
C LYS A 59 0.39 -12.15 21.44
N ALA A 60 0.56 -11.74 22.69
CA ALA A 60 1.83 -11.64 23.39
C ALA A 60 1.63 -12.04 24.86
N GLU A 61 2.65 -12.66 25.44
CA GLU A 61 2.65 -13.07 26.84
C GLU A 61 4.06 -13.05 27.43
N VAL A 62 4.11 -12.80 28.73
CA VAL A 62 5.25 -13.06 29.60
C VAL A 62 4.73 -13.90 30.76
N GLY A 63 5.42 -14.99 31.07
CA GLY A 63 5.20 -15.81 32.28
C GLY A 63 4.15 -16.91 32.19
N LEU A 64 3.37 -17.02 31.10
CA LEU A 64 2.38 -18.10 30.92
C LEU A 64 2.92 -19.27 30.10
N GLY A 65 3.77 -19.02 29.09
CA GLY A 65 4.38 -20.07 28.26
C GLY A 65 3.42 -20.85 27.35
N VAL A 66 2.19 -20.36 27.18
CA VAL A 66 1.16 -20.93 26.31
C VAL A 66 0.64 -19.89 25.32
N ARG A 67 0.02 -20.32 24.21
CA ARG A 67 -0.50 -19.44 23.14
C ARG A 67 -2.01 -19.21 23.20
N GLU A 68 -2.73 -20.07 23.91
CA GLU A 68 -4.17 -19.95 24.13
C GLU A 68 -4.61 -20.81 25.31
N THR A 69 -5.81 -20.54 25.81
CA THR A 69 -6.51 -21.36 26.80
C THR A 69 -7.97 -21.56 26.41
N PRO A 70 -8.61 -22.66 26.84
CA PRO A 70 -10.05 -22.84 26.68
C PRO A 70 -10.84 -21.64 27.25
N ILE A 71 -11.92 -21.23 26.58
CA ILE A 71 -12.71 -20.08 27.03
C ILE A 71 -13.37 -20.30 28.40
N ASP A 72 -13.69 -21.55 28.73
CA ASP A 72 -14.41 -21.92 29.95
C ASP A 72 -13.58 -21.73 31.22
N THR A 73 -12.24 -21.68 31.10
CA THR A 73 -11.31 -21.41 32.20
C THR A 73 -10.82 -19.97 32.22
N SER A 74 -11.19 -19.15 31.23
CA SER A 74 -10.67 -17.79 31.05
C SER A 74 -11.20 -16.83 32.13
N ILE A 75 -10.30 -16.16 32.84
CA ILE A 75 -10.64 -14.99 33.68
C ILE A 75 -11.14 -13.85 32.77
N CYS A 76 -10.47 -13.64 31.65
CA CYS A 76 -10.73 -12.53 30.73
C CYS A 76 -12.10 -12.63 30.04
N SER A 77 -12.67 -13.84 29.87
CA SER A 77 -14.02 -14.01 29.34
C SER A 77 -15.11 -13.43 30.23
N HIS A 78 -14.88 -13.38 31.55
CA HIS A 78 -15.75 -12.69 32.49
C HIS A 78 -15.52 -11.17 32.47
N VAL A 79 -14.25 -10.76 32.39
CA VAL A 79 -13.83 -9.35 32.45
C VAL A 79 -14.31 -8.54 31.24
N ILE A 80 -14.39 -9.13 30.05
CA ILE A 80 -14.90 -8.41 28.86
C ILE A 80 -16.37 -7.99 28.96
N LEU A 81 -17.11 -8.44 30.00
CA LEU A 81 -18.50 -8.07 30.25
C LEU A 81 -18.63 -6.87 31.21
N GLU A 82 -17.50 -6.41 31.75
CA GLU A 82 -17.43 -5.40 32.81
C GLU A 82 -17.07 -4.02 32.26
N GLU A 83 -16.77 -3.07 33.15
CA GLU A 83 -16.27 -1.74 32.82
C GLU A 83 -14.85 -1.76 32.19
N ASP A 84 -14.40 -0.60 31.74
CA ASP A 84 -13.15 -0.39 30.98
C ASP A 84 -11.87 -0.92 31.63
N PHE A 85 -11.87 -1.08 32.95
CA PHE A 85 -10.76 -1.61 33.71
C PHE A 85 -11.27 -2.46 34.88
N VAL A 86 -10.72 -3.65 35.05
CA VAL A 86 -11.07 -4.54 36.16
C VAL A 86 -9.84 -4.81 37.01
N LEU A 87 -9.98 -4.60 38.32
CA LEU A 87 -8.98 -4.92 39.34
C LEU A 87 -9.57 -5.96 40.30
N ILE A 88 -8.90 -7.09 40.44
CA ILE A 88 -9.23 -8.17 41.37
C ILE A 88 -8.00 -8.38 42.27
N PRO A 89 -8.00 -7.79 43.48
CA PRO A 89 -6.86 -7.88 44.38
C PRO A 89 -6.58 -9.31 44.85
N ASN A 90 -7.64 -10.08 45.06
CA ASN A 90 -7.60 -11.50 45.44
C ASN A 90 -8.73 -12.27 44.71
N THR A 91 -8.38 -13.17 43.79
CA THR A 91 -9.34 -13.97 43.02
C THR A 91 -10.17 -14.91 43.88
N LEU A 92 -9.68 -15.33 45.05
CA LEU A 92 -10.44 -16.18 45.97
C LEU A 92 -11.57 -15.43 46.69
N GLU A 93 -11.50 -14.10 46.73
CA GLU A 93 -12.51 -13.22 47.33
C GLU A 93 -13.51 -12.68 46.29
N ASP A 94 -13.20 -12.82 45.00
CA ASP A 94 -14.05 -12.31 43.93
C ASP A 94 -15.12 -13.35 43.53
N PRO A 95 -16.42 -13.02 43.67
CA PRO A 95 -17.51 -13.95 43.33
C PRO A 95 -17.48 -14.50 41.91
N ARG A 96 -16.85 -13.77 40.96
CA ARG A 96 -16.77 -14.19 39.55
C ARG A 96 -15.73 -15.29 39.34
N MET A 97 -14.80 -15.48 40.29
CA MET A 97 -13.63 -16.36 40.17
C MET A 97 -13.64 -17.56 41.13
N GLN A 98 -14.64 -17.65 42.03
CA GLN A 98 -14.70 -18.66 43.10
C GLN A 98 -14.63 -20.12 42.60
N ASP A 99 -15.12 -20.42 41.39
CA ASP A 99 -15.11 -21.76 40.80
C ASP A 99 -14.14 -21.89 39.61
N ASN A 100 -13.20 -20.96 39.44
CA ASN A 100 -12.26 -21.01 38.31
C ASN A 100 -11.05 -21.90 38.65
N PRO A 101 -10.78 -22.98 37.89
CA PRO A 101 -9.63 -23.86 38.13
C PRO A 101 -8.29 -23.12 38.16
N LEU A 102 -8.11 -22.09 37.33
CA LEU A 102 -6.88 -21.28 37.32
C LEU A 102 -6.66 -20.50 38.62
N CYS A 103 -7.71 -20.29 39.41
CA CYS A 103 -7.65 -19.66 40.73
C CYS A 103 -7.60 -20.71 41.84
N LEU A 104 -8.28 -21.85 41.70
CA LEU A 104 -8.39 -22.87 42.76
C LEU A 104 -7.19 -23.83 42.83
N ASP A 105 -6.57 -24.16 41.70
CA ASP A 105 -5.44 -25.08 41.65
C ASP A 105 -4.18 -24.45 42.27
N GLU A 106 -3.16 -25.26 42.59
CA GLU A 106 -1.86 -24.79 43.12
C GLU A 106 -0.73 -25.09 42.13
N PRO A 107 0.09 -24.10 41.72
CA PRO A 107 0.03 -22.68 42.10
C PRO A 107 -1.10 -21.93 41.35
N GLY A 108 -2.01 -21.31 42.11
CA GLY A 108 -3.18 -20.63 41.54
C GLY A 108 -2.94 -19.15 41.34
N LEU A 109 -3.65 -18.54 40.38
CA LEU A 109 -3.66 -17.10 40.19
C LEU A 109 -4.45 -16.46 41.35
N ARG A 110 -3.85 -15.47 42.01
CA ARG A 110 -4.46 -14.72 43.13
C ARG A 110 -4.76 -13.28 42.76
N PHE A 111 -4.05 -12.69 41.81
CA PHE A 111 -4.23 -11.31 41.41
C PHE A 111 -4.53 -11.19 39.91
N TYR A 112 -5.42 -10.27 39.56
CA TYR A 112 -5.69 -9.88 38.19
C TYR A 112 -5.94 -8.38 38.10
N ALA A 113 -5.29 -7.71 37.15
CA ALA A 113 -5.73 -6.39 36.71
C ALA A 113 -5.68 -6.31 35.19
N GLY A 114 -6.73 -5.77 34.56
CA GLY A 114 -6.82 -5.75 33.10
C GLY A 114 -7.57 -4.54 32.57
N ALA A 115 -7.01 -3.93 31.53
CA ALA A 115 -7.64 -2.91 30.73
C ALA A 115 -8.27 -3.53 29.47
N LEU A 116 -9.51 -3.15 29.14
CA LEU A 116 -10.23 -3.68 27.98
C LEU A 116 -9.64 -3.14 26.66
N LEU A 117 -9.47 -4.04 25.70
CA LEU A 117 -9.15 -3.72 24.32
C LEU A 117 -10.45 -3.58 23.53
N LYS A 118 -10.89 -2.34 23.27
CA LYS A 118 -12.19 -2.05 22.64
C LYS A 118 -12.04 -1.59 21.19
N SER A 119 -12.94 -2.06 20.32
CA SER A 119 -13.07 -1.52 18.97
C SER A 119 -13.54 -0.06 18.97
N LYS A 120 -13.47 0.62 17.82
CA LYS A 120 -14.03 1.98 17.65
C LYS A 120 -15.52 2.06 17.99
N ASP A 121 -16.27 0.97 17.80
CA ASP A 121 -17.70 0.85 18.12
C ASP A 121 -17.97 0.49 19.59
N GLY A 122 -16.93 0.49 20.43
CA GLY A 122 -17.01 0.17 21.85
C GLY A 122 -17.12 -1.33 22.16
N LEU A 123 -16.93 -2.23 21.18
CA LEU A 123 -17.04 -3.67 21.41
C LEU A 123 -15.77 -4.21 22.10
N PRO A 124 -15.89 -4.96 23.20
CA PRO A 124 -14.73 -5.51 23.91
C PRO A 124 -14.16 -6.72 23.17
N LEU A 125 -12.93 -6.61 22.68
CA LEU A 125 -12.27 -7.64 21.87
C LEU A 125 -11.39 -8.56 22.71
N GLY A 126 -10.85 -8.04 23.82
CA GLY A 126 -9.81 -8.67 24.59
C GLY A 126 -9.35 -7.78 25.75
N THR A 127 -8.19 -8.10 26.33
CA THR A 127 -7.58 -7.32 27.42
C THR A 127 -6.05 -7.24 27.29
N LEU A 128 -5.48 -6.14 27.77
CA LEU A 128 -4.11 -6.13 28.28
C LEU A 128 -4.21 -6.32 29.79
N CYS A 129 -3.63 -7.39 30.31
CA CYS A 129 -3.72 -7.72 31.72
C CYS A 129 -2.39 -8.13 32.34
N VAL A 130 -2.35 -8.03 33.67
CA VAL A 130 -1.26 -8.43 34.55
C VAL A 130 -1.81 -9.36 35.61
N LEU A 131 -1.04 -10.40 35.96
CA LEU A 131 -1.46 -11.44 36.89
C LEU A 131 -0.33 -11.82 37.84
N ASP A 132 -0.71 -12.34 39.01
CA ASP A 132 0.23 -12.88 39.99
C ASP A 132 -0.41 -14.04 40.77
N ASN A 133 0.42 -14.92 41.32
CA ASN A 133 0.07 -15.98 42.25
C ASN A 133 -0.04 -15.48 43.71
N SER A 134 0.23 -14.19 43.97
CA SER A 134 0.01 -13.54 45.27
C SER A 134 -1.02 -12.40 45.15
N PRO A 135 -1.86 -12.16 46.18
CA PRO A 135 -2.76 -11.01 46.20
C PRO A 135 -2.00 -9.68 46.10
N ARG A 136 -2.55 -8.70 45.37
CA ARG A 136 -1.91 -7.39 45.15
C ARG A 136 -2.92 -6.25 45.02
N THR A 137 -2.43 -5.02 45.17
CA THR A 137 -3.12 -3.81 44.76
C THR A 137 -2.26 -3.06 43.75
N LEU A 138 -2.88 -2.19 42.94
CA LEU A 138 -2.16 -1.30 42.04
C LEU A 138 -2.30 0.15 42.48
N THR A 139 -1.25 0.93 42.23
CA THR A 139 -1.29 2.39 42.34
C THR A 139 -2.07 3.00 41.17
N GLU A 140 -2.58 4.22 41.34
CA GLU A 140 -3.21 4.99 40.26
C GLU A 140 -2.30 5.16 39.03
N ALA A 141 -0.99 5.29 39.25
CA ALA A 141 -0.01 5.38 38.18
C ALA A 141 0.09 4.09 37.35
N GLN A 142 0.05 2.92 38.01
CA GLN A 142 0.06 1.62 37.35
C GLN A 142 -1.25 1.36 36.58
N ILE A 143 -2.40 1.70 37.17
CA ILE A 143 -3.70 1.61 36.49
C ILE A 143 -3.71 2.50 35.24
N THR A 144 -3.23 3.74 35.38
CA THR A 144 -3.12 4.68 34.25
C THR A 144 -2.18 4.13 33.17
N ALA A 145 -1.03 3.58 33.55
CA ALA A 145 -0.09 2.99 32.60
C ALA A 145 -0.72 1.83 31.80
N LEU A 146 -1.42 0.91 32.47
CA LEU A 146 -2.10 -0.20 31.79
C LEU A 146 -3.17 0.29 30.81
N ARG A 147 -3.94 1.32 31.17
CA ARG A 147 -4.93 1.93 30.26
C ARG A 147 -4.26 2.55 29.03
N VAL A 148 -3.16 3.27 29.22
CA VAL A 148 -2.40 3.89 28.12
C VAL A 148 -1.82 2.81 27.20
N LEU A 149 -1.23 1.76 27.74
CA LEU A 149 -0.69 0.65 26.96
C LEU A 149 -1.78 -0.09 26.18
N ALA A 150 -2.94 -0.35 26.79
CA ALA A 150 -4.08 -0.95 26.12
C ALA A 150 -4.60 -0.08 24.95
N ASN A 151 -4.66 1.24 25.15
CA ASN A 151 -5.00 2.18 24.09
C ASN A 151 -3.97 2.17 22.95
N GLN A 152 -2.68 2.06 23.28
CA GLN A 152 -1.61 1.98 22.27
C GLN A 152 -1.72 0.70 21.43
N VAL A 153 -2.00 -0.45 22.06
CA VAL A 153 -2.29 -1.71 21.36
C VAL A 153 -3.45 -1.53 20.38
N MET A 154 -4.56 -0.91 20.82
CA MET A 154 -5.70 -0.68 19.94
C MET A 154 -5.39 0.35 18.84
N ALA A 155 -4.61 1.39 19.11
CA ALA A 155 -4.20 2.38 18.11
C ALA A 155 -3.40 1.70 16.97
N GLN A 156 -2.45 0.84 17.33
CA GLN A 156 -1.64 0.08 16.38
C GLN A 156 -2.51 -0.89 15.54
N LEU A 157 -3.43 -1.62 16.18
CA LEU A 157 -4.37 -2.52 15.48
C LEU A 157 -5.31 -1.75 14.55
N ASN A 158 -5.79 -0.58 14.98
CA ASN A 158 -6.62 0.28 14.16
C ASN A 158 -5.86 0.82 12.94
N LEU A 159 -4.61 1.25 13.11
CA LEU A 159 -3.76 1.70 12.01
C LEU A 159 -3.55 0.59 10.97
N ARG A 160 -3.17 -0.61 11.43
CA ARG A 160 -2.99 -1.78 10.55
C ARG A 160 -4.26 -2.17 9.81
N LYS A 161 -5.42 -2.06 10.46
CA LYS A 161 -6.71 -2.29 9.80
C LYS A 161 -6.98 -1.23 8.72
N SER A 162 -6.82 0.05 9.04
CA SER A 162 -7.02 1.15 8.08
C SER A 162 -6.10 1.03 6.86
N LEU A 163 -4.83 0.67 7.06
CA LEU A 163 -3.88 0.46 5.96
C LEU A 163 -4.33 -0.66 5.03
N ARG A 164 -4.74 -1.81 5.59
CA ARG A 164 -5.26 -2.93 4.79
C ARG A 164 -6.53 -2.55 4.02
N GLU A 165 -7.43 -1.79 4.63
CA GLU A 165 -8.65 -1.31 3.98
C GLU A 165 -8.35 -0.31 2.85
N ALA A 166 -7.43 0.63 3.08
CA ALA A 166 -6.97 1.58 2.07
C ALA A 166 -6.31 0.85 0.88
N ASP A 167 -5.48 -0.16 1.14
CA ASP A 167 -4.85 -0.98 0.11
C ASP A 167 -5.87 -1.74 -0.74
N MET A 168 -6.92 -2.30 -0.12
CA MET A 168 -8.00 -2.97 -0.85
C MET A 168 -8.77 -1.99 -1.74
N LEU A 169 -9.11 -0.82 -1.21
CA LEU A 169 -9.81 0.23 -1.97
C LEU A 169 -8.97 0.72 -3.15
N ARG A 170 -7.66 0.92 -2.95
CA ARG A 170 -6.73 1.30 -4.02
C ARG A 170 -6.75 0.26 -5.15
N ARG A 171 -6.59 -1.02 -4.81
CA ARG A 171 -6.63 -2.11 -5.81
C ARG A 171 -7.96 -2.18 -6.57
N GLU A 172 -9.08 -1.93 -5.90
CA GLU A 172 -10.39 -1.87 -6.55
C GLU A 172 -10.49 -0.70 -7.55
N VAL A 173 -9.97 0.48 -7.18
CA VAL A 173 -9.87 1.62 -8.10
C VAL A 173 -9.00 1.27 -9.31
N ASP A 174 -7.83 0.68 -9.09
CA ASP A 174 -6.91 0.30 -10.16
C ASP A 174 -7.57 -0.69 -11.14
N HIS A 175 -8.29 -1.68 -10.60
CA HIS A 175 -9.02 -2.65 -11.40
C HIS A 175 -10.15 -1.98 -12.21
N ARG A 176 -10.84 -0.98 -11.66
CA ARG A 176 -11.89 -0.23 -12.36
C ARG A 176 -11.32 0.67 -13.45
N VAL A 177 -10.19 1.34 -13.21
CA VAL A 177 -9.50 2.15 -14.22
C VAL A 177 -9.09 1.27 -15.39
N LYS A 178 -8.48 0.11 -15.13
CA LYS A 178 -8.13 -0.87 -16.17
C LYS A 178 -9.35 -1.29 -17.00
N ASN A 179 -10.45 -1.69 -16.36
CA ASN A 179 -11.68 -2.10 -17.05
C ASN A 179 -12.27 -0.96 -17.90
N SER A 180 -12.19 0.28 -17.40
CA SER A 180 -12.71 1.47 -18.10
C SER A 180 -11.89 1.78 -19.34
N LEU A 181 -10.55 1.81 -19.21
CA LEU A 181 -9.65 2.03 -20.34
C LEU A 181 -9.81 0.95 -21.43
N GLN A 182 -9.97 -0.32 -21.04
CA GLN A 182 -10.27 -1.40 -21.98
C GLN A 182 -11.59 -1.21 -22.72
N SER A 183 -12.63 -0.75 -22.02
CA SER A 183 -13.94 -0.47 -22.62
C SER A 183 -13.88 0.68 -23.62
N ILE A 184 -13.16 1.76 -23.28
CA ILE A 184 -12.94 2.91 -24.17
C ILE A 184 -12.13 2.45 -25.39
N GLY A 185 -11.08 1.64 -25.21
CA GLY A 185 -10.31 1.07 -26.32
C GLY A 185 -11.15 0.21 -27.26
N ALA A 186 -12.08 -0.59 -26.73
CA ALA A 186 -13.01 -1.38 -27.53
C ALA A 186 -13.99 -0.50 -28.34
N LEU A 187 -14.55 0.55 -27.72
CA LEU A 187 -15.42 1.51 -28.41
C LEU A 187 -14.66 2.25 -29.52
N ALA A 188 -13.44 2.71 -29.24
CA ALA A 188 -12.58 3.35 -30.25
C ALA A 188 -12.33 2.42 -31.44
N ARG A 189 -12.13 1.11 -31.20
CA ARG A 189 -12.00 0.11 -32.27
C ARG A 189 -13.28 -0.01 -33.13
N ILE A 190 -14.46 0.03 -32.52
CA ILE A 190 -15.74 -0.01 -33.25
C ILE A 190 -15.91 1.28 -34.08
N SER A 191 -15.66 2.44 -33.48
CA SER A 191 -15.76 3.74 -34.16
C SER A 191 -14.78 3.87 -35.32
N SER A 192 -13.56 3.36 -35.19
CA SER A 192 -12.55 3.33 -36.26
C SER A 192 -13.00 2.50 -37.47
N ARG A 193 -13.66 1.35 -37.22
CA ARG A 193 -14.21 0.51 -38.30
C ARG A 193 -15.35 1.21 -39.04
N ALA A 194 -16.18 1.96 -38.33
CA ALA A 194 -17.34 2.69 -38.87
C ALA A 194 -16.99 4.09 -39.42
N ALA A 195 -15.72 4.49 -39.41
CA ALA A 195 -15.30 5.81 -39.85
C ALA A 195 -15.60 6.05 -41.35
N PRO A 196 -16.11 7.22 -41.74
CA PRO A 196 -16.60 7.49 -43.10
C PRO A 196 -15.48 7.73 -44.12
N ASN A 197 -14.27 8.02 -43.67
CA ASN A 197 -13.10 8.27 -44.51
C ASN A 197 -11.82 7.87 -43.78
N ASP A 198 -10.73 7.72 -44.54
CA ASP A 198 -9.45 7.28 -44.01
C ASP A 198 -8.85 8.25 -42.98
N HIS A 199 -9.09 9.55 -43.15
CA HIS A 199 -8.63 10.57 -42.20
C HIS A 199 -9.27 10.40 -40.81
N ALA A 200 -10.58 10.18 -40.76
CA ALA A 200 -11.30 9.92 -39.52
C ALA A 200 -10.90 8.57 -38.90
N ARG A 201 -10.67 7.53 -39.73
CA ARG A 201 -10.18 6.24 -39.25
C ARG A 201 -8.80 6.39 -38.61
N GLN A 202 -7.89 7.12 -39.25
CA GLN A 202 -6.56 7.38 -38.75
C GLN A 202 -6.58 8.15 -37.43
N ALA A 203 -7.40 9.20 -37.31
CA ALA A 203 -7.55 9.95 -36.06
C ALA A 203 -8.07 9.08 -34.90
N ILE A 204 -9.00 8.16 -35.15
CA ILE A 204 -9.53 7.24 -34.12
C ILE A 204 -8.50 6.16 -33.76
N ASP A 205 -7.76 5.64 -34.73
CA ASP A 205 -6.68 4.67 -34.47
C ASP A 205 -5.53 5.31 -33.67
N GLU A 206 -5.23 6.59 -33.90
CA GLU A 206 -4.30 7.37 -33.07
C GLU A 206 -4.81 7.54 -31.64
N MET A 207 -6.09 7.90 -31.45
CA MET A 207 -6.70 7.95 -30.11
C MET A 207 -6.67 6.58 -29.42
N ARG A 208 -6.94 5.49 -30.14
CA ARG A 208 -6.87 4.13 -29.61
C ARG A 208 -5.47 3.79 -29.11
N GLY A 209 -4.43 4.05 -29.92
CA GLY A 209 -3.04 3.79 -29.54
C GLY A 209 -2.63 4.51 -28.26
N ARG A 210 -3.14 5.73 -28.06
CA ARG A 210 -2.93 6.54 -26.84
C ARG A 210 -3.63 5.95 -25.63
N ILE A 211 -4.89 5.53 -25.76
CA ILE A 211 -5.63 4.88 -24.67
C ILE A 211 -4.93 3.57 -24.26
N GLU A 212 -4.45 2.79 -25.23
CA GLU A 212 -3.71 1.55 -24.99
C GLU A 212 -2.31 1.83 -24.39
N SER A 213 -1.69 2.96 -24.70
CA SER A 213 -0.47 3.46 -24.03
C SER A 213 -0.71 3.75 -22.55
N VAL A 214 -1.70 4.59 -22.24
CA VAL A 214 -2.07 4.95 -20.86
C VAL A 214 -2.43 3.71 -20.05
N ALA A 215 -3.19 2.78 -20.64
CA ALA A 215 -3.56 1.53 -19.98
C ALA A 215 -2.36 0.64 -19.64
N ARG A 216 -1.34 0.58 -20.52
CA ARG A 216 -0.10 -0.19 -20.29
C ARG A 216 0.75 0.42 -19.20
N VAL A 217 0.95 1.73 -19.24
CA VAL A 217 1.66 2.48 -18.19
C VAL A 217 0.98 2.27 -16.84
N HIS A 218 -0.35 2.40 -16.79
CA HIS A 218 -1.13 2.15 -15.58
C HIS A 218 -1.02 0.69 -15.10
N GLU A 219 -0.99 -0.31 -15.98
CA GLU A 219 -0.82 -1.70 -15.57
C GLU A 219 0.59 -1.97 -15.02
N GLN A 220 1.62 -1.37 -15.61
CA GLN A 220 3.01 -1.61 -15.25
C GLN A 220 3.40 -0.96 -13.92
N LEU A 221 2.92 0.26 -13.66
CA LEU A 221 3.15 0.96 -12.39
C LEU A 221 2.55 0.26 -11.17
N TYR A 222 1.50 -0.54 -11.38
CA TYR A 222 0.77 -1.20 -10.30
C TYR A 222 1.07 -2.70 -10.17
N ARG A 223 1.78 -3.31 -11.14
CA ARG A 223 2.27 -4.70 -11.06
C ARG A 223 3.54 -4.86 -10.23
N SER A 224 4.41 -3.85 -10.15
CA SER A 224 5.71 -3.93 -9.43
C SER A 224 5.59 -3.91 -7.91
N GLY A 225 4.38 -3.76 -7.36
CA GLY A 225 4.13 -3.87 -5.93
C GLY A 225 4.56 -2.63 -5.14
N SER A 226 3.57 -1.92 -4.60
CA SER A 226 3.61 -1.10 -3.38
C SER A 226 4.83 -0.20 -3.07
N GLY A 227 5.67 0.15 -4.03
CA GLY A 227 6.65 1.22 -3.90
C GLY A 227 6.05 2.56 -4.35
N SER A 228 6.15 3.59 -3.52
CA SER A 228 6.10 4.98 -4.01
C SER A 228 7.24 5.26 -5.00
N GLU A 229 8.28 4.43 -4.96
CA GLU A 229 9.47 4.46 -5.80
C GLU A 229 9.45 3.36 -6.87
N ILE A 230 9.72 3.77 -8.10
CA ILE A 230 9.88 2.92 -9.27
C ILE A 230 11.34 2.98 -9.71
N ASP A 231 12.00 1.82 -9.83
CA ASP A 231 13.31 1.72 -10.48
C ASP A 231 13.16 2.09 -11.96
N LEU A 232 13.80 3.19 -12.36
CA LEU A 232 13.65 3.72 -13.71
C LEU A 232 14.23 2.77 -14.77
N ALA A 233 15.32 2.06 -14.46
CA ALA A 233 15.96 1.16 -15.40
C ALA A 233 15.05 -0.05 -15.68
N GLU A 234 14.49 -0.66 -14.63
CA GLU A 234 13.53 -1.77 -14.79
C GLU A 234 12.26 -1.31 -15.54
N TYR A 235 11.74 -0.14 -15.19
CA TYR A 235 10.54 0.41 -15.82
C TYR A 235 10.73 0.67 -17.32
N VAL A 236 11.83 1.35 -17.70
CA VAL A 236 12.12 1.66 -19.11
C VAL A 236 12.42 0.40 -19.90
N GLU A 237 13.12 -0.59 -19.34
CA GLU A 237 13.40 -1.84 -20.05
C GLU A 237 12.12 -2.64 -20.35
N ASN A 238 11.18 -2.67 -19.41
CA ASN A 238 9.88 -3.30 -19.63
C ASN A 238 9.05 -2.58 -20.71
N LEU A 239 9.12 -1.24 -20.77
CA LEU A 239 8.52 -0.47 -21.87
C LEU A 239 9.22 -0.78 -23.20
N ALA A 240 10.55 -0.81 -23.24
CA ALA A 240 11.33 -1.13 -24.42
C ALA A 240 11.03 -2.53 -24.95
N HIS A 241 10.90 -3.53 -24.06
CA HIS A 241 10.49 -4.88 -24.43
C HIS A 241 9.12 -4.88 -25.13
N SER A 242 8.15 -4.15 -24.57
CA SER A 242 6.82 -4.02 -25.18
C SER A 242 6.89 -3.35 -26.56
N PHE A 243 7.75 -2.36 -26.76
CA PHE A 243 7.91 -1.71 -28.06
C PHE A 243 8.53 -2.64 -29.11
N ARG A 244 9.47 -3.51 -28.72
CA ARG A 244 10.11 -4.48 -29.63
C ARG A 244 9.09 -5.46 -30.23
N GLU A 245 7.98 -5.75 -29.55
CA GLU A 245 6.92 -6.62 -30.09
C GLU A 245 6.13 -5.99 -31.25
N PHE A 246 6.09 -4.66 -31.34
CA PHE A 246 5.32 -3.92 -32.35
C PHE A 246 6.19 -3.16 -33.35
N ALA A 247 7.49 -3.02 -33.08
CA ALA A 247 8.43 -2.39 -33.99
C ALA A 247 8.70 -3.29 -35.20
N PRO A 248 8.86 -2.72 -36.41
CA PRO A 248 9.50 -3.42 -37.53
C PRO A 248 10.89 -3.96 -37.14
N ASP A 249 11.26 -5.15 -37.63
CA ASP A 249 12.56 -5.78 -37.39
C ASP A 249 13.77 -4.90 -37.79
N THR A 250 13.55 -3.88 -38.61
CA THR A 250 14.57 -2.94 -39.08
C THR A 250 14.88 -1.82 -38.07
N ILE A 251 14.12 -1.70 -36.98
CA ILE A 251 14.27 -0.65 -35.96
C ILE A 251 14.78 -1.26 -34.66
N ALA A 252 16.01 -0.93 -34.28
CA ALA A 252 16.57 -1.31 -32.98
C ALA A 252 16.04 -0.42 -31.84
N ILE A 253 15.82 -1.00 -30.66
CA ILE A 253 15.43 -0.26 -29.45
C ILE A 253 16.50 -0.44 -28.39
N GLU A 254 17.18 0.66 -28.07
CA GLU A 254 18.35 0.73 -27.19
C GLU A 254 18.03 1.52 -25.92
N THR A 255 18.49 1.02 -24.78
CA THR A 255 18.24 1.61 -23.44
C THR A 255 19.57 1.76 -22.71
N GLU A 256 19.83 2.94 -22.15
CA GLU A 256 20.99 3.22 -21.29
C GLU A 256 20.54 4.05 -20.08
N ILE A 257 20.20 3.36 -18.99
CA ILE A 257 19.58 3.97 -17.81
C ILE A 257 20.50 3.82 -16.60
N GLY A 258 20.92 4.95 -16.03
CA GLY A 258 21.65 5.00 -14.76
C GLY A 258 20.76 4.67 -13.56
N PRO A 259 21.35 4.29 -12.41
CA PRO A 259 20.59 3.88 -11.23
C PRO A 259 19.85 5.07 -10.62
N VAL A 260 18.53 5.12 -10.79
CA VAL A 260 17.68 6.18 -10.24
C VAL A 260 16.26 5.65 -9.99
N SER A 261 15.66 6.07 -8.88
CA SER A 261 14.27 5.79 -8.55
C SER A 261 13.43 7.06 -8.71
N ILE A 262 12.21 6.91 -9.21
CA ILE A 262 11.26 8.02 -9.42
C ILE A 262 9.88 7.70 -8.85
N GLY A 263 9.07 8.73 -8.61
CA GLY A 263 7.69 8.56 -8.16
C GLY A 263 6.81 7.89 -9.21
N SER A 264 5.79 7.14 -8.80
CA SER A 264 4.84 6.47 -9.72
C SER A 264 4.16 7.43 -10.71
N GLN A 265 3.78 8.63 -10.25
CA GLN A 265 3.22 9.68 -11.10
C GLN A 265 4.23 10.17 -12.15
N GLN A 266 5.49 10.34 -11.76
CA GLN A 266 6.57 10.75 -12.67
C GLN A 266 6.85 9.65 -13.70
N ALA A 267 6.86 8.39 -13.28
CA ALA A 267 7.02 7.24 -14.17
C ALA A 267 5.85 7.15 -15.16
N ALA A 268 4.63 7.50 -14.75
CA ALA A 268 3.47 7.57 -15.64
C ALA A 268 3.68 8.62 -16.75
N SER A 269 4.00 9.85 -16.37
CA SER A 269 4.22 10.96 -17.31
C SER A 269 5.41 10.67 -18.23
N LEU A 270 6.50 10.12 -17.71
CA LEU A 270 7.67 9.72 -18.49
C LEU A 270 7.34 8.59 -19.49
N GLY A 271 6.56 7.59 -19.07
CA GLY A 271 6.11 6.51 -19.94
C GLY A 271 5.27 7.02 -21.11
N LEU A 272 4.42 8.03 -20.88
CA LEU A 272 3.67 8.69 -21.95
C LEU A 272 4.58 9.41 -22.94
N LEU A 273 5.58 10.17 -22.46
CA LEU A 273 6.56 10.85 -23.32
C LEU A 273 7.33 9.87 -24.19
N ILE A 274 7.84 8.79 -23.58
CA ILE A 274 8.59 7.75 -24.30
C ILE A 274 7.70 7.08 -25.36
N ASN A 275 6.44 6.77 -25.04
CA ASN A 275 5.56 6.10 -25.98
C ASN A 275 5.14 7.01 -27.15
N GLU A 276 4.81 8.28 -26.87
CA GLU A 276 4.50 9.24 -27.94
C GLU A 276 5.70 9.44 -28.87
N PHE A 277 6.92 9.56 -28.31
CA PHE A 277 8.13 9.64 -29.11
C PHE A 277 8.31 8.39 -29.99
N PHE A 278 8.25 7.20 -29.39
CA PHE A 278 8.41 5.94 -30.10
C PHE A 278 7.39 5.78 -31.24
N SER A 279 6.11 6.04 -30.96
CA SER A 279 5.04 5.98 -31.97
C SER A 279 5.32 6.96 -33.14
N ASN A 280 5.79 8.17 -32.84
CA ASN A 280 6.11 9.16 -33.87
C ASN A 280 7.33 8.74 -34.70
N SER A 281 8.38 8.22 -34.07
CA SER A 281 9.57 7.73 -34.77
C SER A 281 9.23 6.58 -35.72
N VAL A 282 8.43 5.59 -35.29
CA VAL A 282 8.01 4.47 -36.16
C VAL A 282 7.14 4.93 -37.32
N LYS A 283 6.19 5.85 -37.09
CA LYS A 283 5.26 6.31 -38.14
C LYS A 283 5.87 7.29 -39.13
N HIS A 284 6.78 8.15 -38.68
CA HIS A 284 7.24 9.30 -39.44
C HIS A 284 8.76 9.33 -39.62
N GLY A 285 9.52 8.79 -38.68
CA GLY A 285 10.99 8.78 -38.70
C GLY A 285 11.59 7.73 -39.62
N PHE A 286 10.91 6.60 -39.84
CA PHE A 286 11.45 5.45 -40.59
C PHE A 286 10.53 5.03 -41.76
N PRO A 287 10.70 5.57 -42.97
CA PRO A 287 9.99 5.11 -44.16
C PRO A 287 10.22 3.63 -44.48
N GLU A 288 9.30 2.99 -45.20
CA GLU A 288 9.42 1.56 -45.57
C GLU A 288 10.80 1.23 -46.19
N GLY A 289 11.45 0.20 -45.64
CA GLY A 289 12.77 -0.26 -46.10
C GLY A 289 13.97 0.45 -45.48
N THR A 290 13.76 1.42 -44.57
CA THR A 290 14.85 2.03 -43.81
C THR A 290 15.12 1.30 -42.49
N SER A 291 16.41 1.16 -42.16
CA SER A 291 16.87 0.65 -40.87
C SER A 291 17.25 1.81 -39.96
N GLY A 292 17.00 1.68 -38.66
CA GLY A 292 17.32 2.72 -37.70
C GLY A 292 17.33 2.24 -36.27
N ALA A 293 17.44 3.18 -35.34
CA ALA A 293 17.40 2.90 -33.91
C ALA A 293 16.65 4.02 -33.18
N VAL A 294 15.89 3.63 -32.16
CA VAL A 294 15.35 4.51 -31.13
C VAL A 294 16.14 4.24 -29.85
N ARG A 295 16.69 5.28 -29.24
CA ARG A 295 17.52 5.21 -28.03
C ARG A 295 16.89 6.01 -26.89
N ILE A 296 16.80 5.39 -25.72
CA ILE A 296 16.31 6.00 -24.48
C ILE A 296 17.47 6.01 -23.48
N GLU A 297 17.85 7.20 -23.03
CA GLU A 297 18.95 7.42 -22.10
C GLU A 297 18.42 8.22 -20.91
N ALA A 298 18.78 7.83 -19.69
CA ALA A 298 18.40 8.58 -18.50
C ALA A 298 19.36 8.31 -17.35
N GLY A 299 19.41 9.22 -16.38
CA GLY A 299 20.20 8.99 -15.18
C GLY A 299 20.13 10.12 -14.17
N PRO A 300 20.80 9.95 -13.02
CA PRO A 300 20.90 10.99 -12.02
C PRO A 300 21.75 12.16 -12.53
N ALA A 301 21.31 13.38 -12.25
CA ALA A 301 22.05 14.63 -12.45
C ALA A 301 22.60 15.16 -11.11
N PRO A 302 23.73 15.91 -11.10
CA PRO A 302 24.36 16.41 -9.87
C PRO A 302 23.46 17.29 -8.97
N SER A 303 22.36 17.82 -9.51
CA SER A 303 21.39 18.67 -8.82
C SER A 303 20.30 17.89 -8.05
N GLY A 304 20.37 16.56 -8.00
CA GLY A 304 19.27 15.73 -7.48
C GLY A 304 18.09 15.60 -8.45
N ARG A 305 18.30 15.96 -9.71
CA ARG A 305 17.34 15.82 -10.81
C ARG A 305 17.60 14.55 -11.60
N VAL A 306 16.63 14.11 -12.38
CA VAL A 306 16.78 13.05 -13.37
C VAL A 306 16.86 13.71 -14.74
N TRP A 307 17.92 13.44 -15.49
CA TRP A 307 17.99 13.82 -16.90
C TRP A 307 17.47 12.67 -17.76
N VAL A 308 16.77 13.01 -18.84
CA VAL A 308 16.27 12.06 -19.82
C VAL A 308 16.56 12.59 -21.22
N ARG A 309 17.03 11.70 -22.08
CA ARG A 309 17.22 11.93 -23.51
C ARG A 309 16.59 10.80 -24.29
N ILE A 310 15.76 11.14 -25.27
CA ILE A 310 15.12 10.19 -26.18
C ILE A 310 15.47 10.61 -27.60
N SER A 311 16.00 9.70 -28.40
CA SER A 311 16.41 10.02 -29.77
C SER A 311 16.12 8.91 -30.76
N ASP A 312 15.94 9.28 -32.02
CA ASP A 312 15.87 8.35 -33.14
C ASP A 312 16.92 8.68 -34.21
N LYS A 313 17.24 7.70 -35.05
CA LYS A 313 18.11 7.87 -36.23
C LYS A 313 17.30 7.85 -37.53
N GLY A 314 16.15 8.53 -37.53
CA GLY A 314 15.25 8.63 -38.67
C GLY A 314 15.60 9.74 -39.66
N ILE A 315 14.63 10.12 -40.49
CA ILE A 315 14.75 11.19 -41.49
C ILE A 315 14.77 12.61 -40.90
N GLY A 316 14.41 12.76 -39.62
CA GLY A 316 14.29 14.05 -38.93
C GLY A 316 12.91 14.70 -39.06
N MET A 317 12.74 15.86 -38.44
CA MET A 317 11.52 16.65 -38.55
C MET A 317 11.58 17.62 -39.75
N ASP A 318 10.45 17.79 -40.41
CA ASP A 318 10.27 18.76 -41.48
C ASP A 318 10.00 20.14 -40.88
N ASP A 319 10.90 21.11 -41.07
CA ASP A 319 10.84 22.45 -40.44
C ASP A 319 9.53 23.22 -40.76
N ASP A 320 8.86 22.88 -41.87
CA ASP A 320 7.60 23.50 -42.31
C ASP A 320 6.36 22.91 -41.62
N LYS A 321 6.45 21.72 -41.03
CA LYS A 321 5.41 21.13 -40.18
C LYS A 321 5.82 21.35 -38.73
N GLY A 322 5.52 22.54 -38.20
CA GLY A 322 5.66 22.81 -36.77
C GLY A 322 4.99 21.74 -35.90
N PRO A 323 5.31 21.67 -34.60
CA PRO A 323 4.83 20.62 -33.70
C PRO A 323 3.33 20.80 -33.40
N GLY A 324 2.48 20.56 -34.39
CA GLY A 324 1.04 20.74 -34.34
C GLY A 324 0.35 19.39 -34.37
N GLY A 325 -0.41 19.08 -33.31
CA GLY A 325 -1.23 17.88 -33.25
C GLY A 325 -1.52 17.44 -31.81
N LEU A 326 -2.42 16.48 -31.68
CA LEU A 326 -2.77 15.87 -30.39
C LEU A 326 -1.54 15.28 -29.67
N GLY A 327 -0.48 14.86 -30.40
CA GLY A 327 0.76 14.32 -29.82
C GLY A 327 1.50 15.35 -28.97
N MET A 328 1.62 16.57 -29.49
CA MET A 328 2.27 17.67 -28.78
C MET A 328 1.49 18.08 -27.54
N GLN A 329 0.16 18.02 -27.57
CA GLN A 329 -0.69 18.31 -26.39
C GLN A 329 -0.48 17.30 -25.24
N ILE A 330 -0.25 16.02 -25.55
CA ILE A 330 0.10 15.00 -24.53
C ILE A 330 1.51 15.26 -23.99
N VAL A 331 2.45 15.59 -24.87
CA VAL A 331 3.82 15.96 -24.47
C VAL A 331 3.79 17.17 -23.54
N GLU A 332 3.04 18.22 -23.87
CA GLU A 332 2.86 19.41 -23.03
C GLU A 332 2.26 19.07 -21.66
N LEU A 333 1.21 18.22 -21.61
CA LEU A 333 0.59 17.80 -20.35
C LEU A 333 1.55 16.97 -19.48
N ALA A 334 2.28 16.04 -20.09
CA ALA A 334 3.27 15.23 -19.38
C ALA A 334 4.44 16.08 -18.88
N CYS A 335 4.89 17.06 -19.66
CA CYS A 335 5.89 18.03 -19.25
C CYS A 335 5.42 18.88 -18.06
N ALA A 336 4.16 19.34 -18.08
CA ALA A 336 3.57 20.07 -16.96
C ALA A 336 3.50 19.21 -15.68
N GLN A 337 3.17 17.91 -15.79
CA GLN A 337 3.18 16.99 -14.64
C GLN A 337 4.57 16.70 -14.09
N LEU A 338 5.59 16.69 -14.94
CA LEU A 338 6.99 16.51 -14.54
C LEU A 338 7.66 17.81 -14.09
N ASP A 339 6.94 18.95 -14.15
CA ASP A 339 7.51 20.29 -13.94
C ASP A 339 8.80 20.49 -14.75
N THR A 340 8.72 20.17 -16.05
CA THR A 340 9.86 20.20 -16.96
C THR A 340 9.54 20.92 -18.27
N VAL A 341 10.59 21.36 -18.94
CA VAL A 341 10.53 21.97 -20.26
C VAL A 341 11.30 21.09 -21.22
N LEU A 342 10.60 20.64 -22.27
CA LEU A 342 11.20 19.80 -23.29
C LEU A 342 12.04 20.63 -24.27
N THR A 343 13.25 20.15 -24.55
CA THR A 343 14.16 20.75 -25.53
C THR A 343 14.33 19.81 -26.72
N PHE A 344 14.21 20.34 -27.94
CA PHE A 344 14.54 19.63 -29.17
C PHE A 344 16.02 19.86 -29.50
N ASP A 345 16.80 18.79 -29.55
CA ASP A 345 18.21 18.87 -29.87
C ASP A 345 18.44 18.76 -31.36
N LYS A 346 19.34 19.61 -31.88
CA LYS A 346 19.76 19.53 -33.28
C LYS A 346 20.67 18.31 -33.46
N VAL A 347 20.16 17.29 -34.13
CA VAL A 347 20.92 16.11 -34.55
C VAL A 347 21.00 16.05 -36.08
N PRO A 348 22.11 15.54 -36.67
CA PRO A 348 22.29 15.52 -38.12
C PRO A 348 21.26 14.65 -38.86
N HIS A 349 20.77 13.60 -38.20
CA HIS A 349 19.75 12.67 -38.68
C HIS A 349 18.83 12.31 -37.51
N GLY A 350 17.52 12.29 -37.76
CA GLY A 350 16.50 11.92 -36.79
C GLY A 350 16.04 13.06 -35.89
N VAL A 351 15.35 12.71 -34.82
CA VAL A 351 14.84 13.63 -33.80
C VAL A 351 15.46 13.28 -32.45
N ALA A 352 15.79 14.28 -31.64
CA ALA A 352 16.20 14.08 -30.26
C ALA A 352 15.51 15.07 -29.32
N LEU A 353 15.03 14.56 -28.19
CA LEU A 353 14.38 15.30 -27.12
C LEU A 353 15.21 15.12 -25.86
N SER A 354 15.46 16.22 -25.15
CA SER A 354 16.09 16.21 -23.83
C SER A 354 15.27 17.03 -22.85
N PHE A 355 15.18 16.54 -21.61
CA PHE A 355 14.53 17.23 -20.51
C PHE A 355 15.06 16.70 -19.18
N ASP A 356 14.82 17.44 -18.11
CA ASP A 356 15.21 17.07 -16.76
C ASP A 356 14.10 17.44 -15.76
N PHE A 357 13.90 16.62 -14.74
CA PHE A 357 12.87 16.82 -13.72
C PHE A 357 13.41 16.46 -12.32
N ALA A 358 12.80 16.99 -11.26
CA ALA A 358 13.24 16.68 -9.90
C ALA A 358 12.98 15.21 -9.56
N ALA A 359 13.97 14.47 -9.05
CA ALA A 359 13.73 13.14 -8.49
C ALA A 359 12.98 13.32 -7.17
N GLY A 360 11.70 12.98 -7.11
CA GLY A 360 10.91 13.25 -5.91
C GLY A 360 9.51 12.66 -5.93
N ILE A 361 9.13 12.12 -4.77
CA ILE A 361 7.76 11.70 -4.47
C ILE A 361 6.95 13.00 -4.32
N SER A 362 6.29 13.44 -5.38
CA SER A 362 5.27 14.49 -5.26
C SER A 362 4.04 13.89 -4.57
N ASP A 363 4.08 13.74 -3.25
CA ASP A 363 2.87 13.69 -2.43
C ASP A 363 2.29 15.11 -2.42
N ALA A 364 1.53 15.42 -3.47
CA ALA A 364 0.67 16.58 -3.48
C ALA A 364 -0.53 16.34 -2.54
N ASP A 365 -0.29 16.34 -1.21
CA ASP A 365 -1.33 16.70 -0.21
C ASP A 365 -0.80 17.04 1.20
N THR A 366 0.39 17.63 1.34
CA THR A 366 0.77 18.31 2.61
C THR A 366 0.50 19.80 2.52
N THR A 367 -0.77 20.18 2.50
CA THR A 367 -1.21 21.54 2.86
C THR A 367 -2.47 21.48 3.72
N GLN A 368 -2.28 21.36 5.03
CA GLN A 368 -3.20 21.98 6.01
C GLN A 368 -2.50 23.24 6.55
N PRO A 369 -3.08 24.43 6.42
CA PRO A 369 -2.56 25.62 7.09
C PRO A 369 -2.96 25.62 8.57
N ASP A 370 -2.05 26.13 9.39
CA ASP A 370 -2.18 26.39 10.84
C ASP A 370 -3.41 27.23 11.23
#